data_AF-A0A923U059-F1
#
_entry.id   AF-A0A923U059-F1
#
_cell.length_a   1.000
_cell.length_b   1.000
_cell.length_c   1.000
_cell.angle_alpha   90.00
_cell.angle_beta   90.00
_cell.angle_gamma   90.00
#
_symmetry.space_group_name_H-M   'P 1'
#
loop_
_entity.id
_entity.type
_entity.pdbx_description
1 polymer ?
#
loop_
_entity_poly.entity_id
_entity_poly.type
_entity_poly.pdbx_seq_one_letter_code
_entity_poly.pdbx_strand_id
1 'polypeptide(L)' 'SALELRPILMMITVAMFGLIPAAISNGIGSDIQRPLATVIIGGLFSTLLFTPLIIPPVYYLLERRKLKK' A
#
# COMPACT_ATOMS: atom_id res chain seq x y z
N SER A 1 4.80 -0.50 17.75
CA SER A 1 3.49 -0.19 17.14
C SER A 1 3.50 1.11 16.35
N ALA A 2 3.66 2.31 16.93
CA ALA A 2 3.60 3.57 16.16
C ALA A 2 4.88 3.92 15.37
N LEU A 3 6.05 3.43 15.79
CA LEU A 3 7.34 3.81 15.19
C LEU A 3 7.55 3.23 13.78
N GLU A 4 7.03 2.02 13.51
CA GLU A 4 7.16 1.33 12.22
C GLU A 4 6.12 1.81 11.20
N LEU A 5 4.95 2.27 11.67
CA LEU A 5 3.90 2.84 10.83
C LEU A 5 4.28 4.22 10.27
N ARG A 6 5.15 4.98 10.94
CA ARG A 6 5.57 6.32 10.50
C ARG A 6 6.21 6.33 9.10
N PRO A 7 7.24 5.50 8.81
CA PRO A 7 7.79 5.38 7.46
C PRO A 7 6.78 4.98 6.38
N ILE A 8 5.89 4.03 6.67
CA ILE A 8 4.91 3.51 5.70
C ILE A 8 3.86 4.59 5.39
N LEU A 9 3.33 5.24 6.42
CA LEU A 9 2.39 6.34 6.26
C LEU A 9 3.03 7.50 5.49
N MET A 10 4.29 7.83 5.76
CA MET A 10 5.04 8.85 5.01
C MET A 10 5.13 8.49 3.51
N MET A 11 5.59 7.28 3.19
CA MET A 11 5.72 6.82 1.80
C MET A 11 4.39 6.88 1.04
N ILE A 12 3.32 6.36 1.65
CA ILE A 12 2.00 6.30 1.02
C ILE A 12 1.44 7.71 0.82
N THR A 13 1.61 8.59 1.81
CA THR A 13 1.18 9.98 1.72
C THR A 13 1.89 10.70 0.57
N VAL A 14 3.22 10.56 0.47
CA VAL A 14 4.01 11.15 -0.61
C VAL A 14 3.60 10.59 -1.98
N ALA A 15 3.43 9.28 -2.09
CA ALA A 15 3.03 8.63 -3.34
C ALA A 15 1.63 9.06 -3.79
N MET A 16 0.65 9.11 -2.88
CA MET A 16 -0.70 9.57 -3.19
C MET A 16 -0.69 11.03 -3.68
N PHE A 17 -0.01 11.94 -2.97
CA PHE A 17 0.10 13.33 -3.40
C PHE A 17 0.77 13.49 -4.77
N GLY A 18 1.84 12.72 -5.04
CA GLY A 18 2.54 12.75 -6.34
C GLY A 18 1.69 12.23 -7.51
N LEU A 19 0.69 11.40 -7.25
CA LEU A 19 -0.19 10.81 -8.26
C LEU A 19 -1.48 11.60 -8.51
N ILE A 20 -1.83 12.57 -7.67
CA ILE A 20 -3.05 13.40 -7.85
C ILE A 20 -3.11 14.05 -9.23
N PRO A 21 -2.06 14.72 -9.74
CA PRO A 21 -2.11 15.35 -11.06
C PRO A 21 -2.30 14.34 -12.19
N ALA A 22 -1.66 13.16 -12.08
CA ALA A 22 -1.79 12.09 -13.06
C ALA A 22 -3.21 11.48 -13.05
N ALA A 23 -3.85 11.37 -11.88
CA ALA A 23 -5.21 10.88 -11.75
C ALA A 23 -6.26 11.82 -12.37
N ILE A 24 -6.02 13.12 -12.40
CA ILE A 24 -6.96 14.13 -12.93
C ILE A 24 -6.57 14.69 -14.31
N SER A 25 -5.39 14.37 -14.85
CA SER A 25 -4.88 14.91 -16.12
C SER A 25 -5.76 14.59 -17.33
N ASN A 26 -6.22 15.58 -18.11
CA ASN A 26 -7.01 15.39 -19.34
C ASN A 26 -6.18 15.43 -20.65
N GLY A 27 -4.84 15.36 -20.56
CA GLY A 27 -3.96 15.52 -21.72
C GLY A 27 -3.83 14.27 -22.61
N ILE A 28 -3.07 14.38 -23.70
CA ILE A 28 -2.69 13.24 -24.56
C ILE A 28 -1.98 12.18 -23.70
N GLY A 29 -2.43 10.92 -23.76
CA GLY A 29 -1.90 9.83 -22.94
C GLY A 29 -2.58 9.66 -21.57
N SER A 30 -3.53 10.52 -21.23
CA SER A 30 -4.31 10.41 -19.99
C SER A 30 -5.18 9.15 -19.92
N ASP A 31 -5.60 8.61 -21.07
CA ASP A 31 -6.41 7.38 -21.17
C ASP A 31 -5.74 6.17 -20.51
N ILE A 32 -4.40 6.17 -20.45
CA ILE A 32 -3.60 5.13 -19.80
C ILE A 32 -3.12 5.58 -18.41
N GLN A 33 -2.65 6.82 -18.27
CA GLN A 33 -2.07 7.30 -17.01
C GLN A 33 -3.07 7.40 -15.87
N ARG A 34 -4.31 7.82 -16.16
CA ARG A 34 -5.37 7.96 -15.16
C ARG A 34 -5.73 6.64 -14.49
N PRO A 35 -6.14 5.58 -15.24
CA PRO A 35 -6.49 4.32 -14.61
C PRO A 35 -5.31 3.70 -13.87
N LEU A 36 -4.08 3.83 -14.38
CA LEU A 36 -2.88 3.38 -13.69
C LEU A 36 -2.66 4.11 -12.36
N ALA A 37 -2.76 5.45 -12.35
CA ALA A 37 -2.63 6.25 -11.13
C ALA A 37 -3.69 5.88 -10.10
N THR A 38 -4.95 5.72 -10.53
CA THR A 38 -6.05 5.31 -9.65
C THR A 38 -5.82 3.91 -9.05
N VAL A 39 -5.35 2.94 -9.84
CA VAL A 39 -5.02 1.59 -9.35
C VAL A 39 -3.88 1.62 -8.33
N ILE A 40 -2.83 2.41 -8.58
CA ILE A 40 -1.70 2.52 -7.64
C ILE A 40 -2.19 3.10 -6.30
N ILE A 41 -2.97 4.18 -6.32
CA ILE A 41 -3.53 4.79 -5.09
C ILE A 41 -4.37 3.77 -4.31
N GLY A 42 -5.27 3.06 -4.99
CA GLY A 42 -6.10 2.02 -4.37
C GLY A 42 -5.29 0.85 -3.82
N GLY A 43 -4.26 0.42 -4.54
CA GLY A 43 -3.34 -0.65 -4.13
C GLY A 43 -2.52 -0.28 -2.90
N LEU A 44 -2.00 0.95 -2.82
CA LEU A 44 -1.28 1.46 -1.65
C LEU A 44 -2.19 1.55 -0.42
N PHE A 45 -3.42 2.04 -0.60
CA PHE A 45 -4.41 2.11 0.48
C PHE A 45 -4.78 0.73 1.00
N SER A 46 -5.03 -0.23 0.09
CA SER A 46 -5.31 -1.62 0.45
C SER A 46 -4.12 -2.24 1.18
N THR A 47 -2.90 -2.05 0.68
CA THR A 47 -1.67 -2.56 1.30
C THR A 47 -1.49 -2.03 2.72
N LEU A 48 -1.80 -0.75 2.98
CA LEU A 48 -1.75 -0.15 4.32
C LEU A 48 -2.69 -0.85 5.31
N LEU A 49 -3.88 -1.24 4.86
CA LEU A 49 -4.87 -1.91 5.69
C LEU A 49 -4.54 -3.40 5.89
N PHE A 50 -4.22 -4.10 4.80
CA PHE A 50 -4.03 -5.55 4.81
C PHE A 50 -2.68 -5.99 5.39
N THR A 51 -1.61 -5.23 5.20
CA THR A 51 -0.27 -5.62 5.71
C THR A 51 -0.23 -5.83 7.23
N PRO A 52 -0.62 -4.85 8.08
CA PRO A 52 -0.62 -5.07 9.53
C PRO A 52 -1.67 -6.11 9.98
N LEU A 53 -2.69 -6.40 9.16
CA LEU A 53 -3.68 -7.44 9.44
C LEU A 53 -3.13 -8.85 9.15
N ILE A 54 -2.30 -9.00 8.11
CA ILE A 54 -1.80 -10.31 7.64
C ILE A 54 -0.51 -10.72 8.37
N ILE A 55 0.41 -9.79 8.66
CA ILE A 55 1.69 -10.11 9.30
C ILE A 55 1.54 -10.86 10.65
N PRO A 56 0.75 -10.41 11.64
CA PRO A 56 0.63 -11.08 12.93
C PRO A 56 0.13 -12.55 12.85
N PRO A 57 -0.97 -12.88 12.14
CA PRO A 57 -1.43 -14.25 12.04
C PRO A 57 -0.46 -15.14 11.25
N VAL A 58 0.20 -14.60 10.21
CA VAL A 58 1.22 -15.35 9.46
C VAL A 58 2.42 -15.66 10.35
N TYR A 59 2.93 -14.68 11.11
CA TYR A 59 4.02 -14.89 12.05
C TYR A 59 3.67 -15.94 13.11
N TYR A 60 2.48 -15.83 13.70
CA TYR A 60 1.97 -16.79 14.68
C TYR A 60 1.87 -18.22 14.13
N LEU A 61 1.37 -18.38 12.89
CA LEU A 61 1.26 -19.67 12.24
C LEU A 61 2.64 -20.29 11.96
N LEU A 62 3.59 -19.48 11.50
CA LEU A 62 4.96 -19.90 11.24
C LEU A 62 5.68 -20.30 12.54
N GLU A 63 5.51 -19.53 13.61
CA GLU A 63 6.08 -19.81 14.92
C GLU A 63 5.51 -21.12 15.51
N ARG A 64 4.18 -21.31 15.44
CA ARG A 64 3.54 -22.58 15.84
C ARG A 64 4.04 -23.79 15.04
N ARG A 65 4.35 -23.63 13.75
CA ARG A 65 4.93 -24.72 12.93
C ARG A 65 6.37 -25.02 13.32
N LYS A 66 7.17 -24.00 13.69
CA LYS A 66 8.53 -24.18 14.21
C LYS A 66 8.54 -24.95 15.53
N LEU A 67 7.61 -24.66 16.44
CA LEU A 67 7.50 -25.32 17.75
C LEU A 67 6.99 -26.76 17.69
N LYS A 68 6.36 -27.17 16.58
CA LYS A 68 5.87 -28.53 16.35
C LYS A 68 6.88 -29.45 15.66
N LYS A 69 8.07 -28.93 15.30
CA LYS A 69 9.14 -29.66 14.61
C LYS A 69 10.29 -29.91 15.57
#